data_AF-A0A0C9T4W2-F1
#
_entry.id   AF-A0A0C9T4W2-F1
#
_cell.length_a   1.000
_cell.length_b   1.000
_cell.length_c   1.000
_cell.angle_alpha   90.00
_cell.angle_beta   90.00
_cell.angle_gamma   90.00
#
_symmetry.space_group_name_H-M   'P 1'
#
loop_
_entity.id
_entity.type
_entity.pdbx_description
1 polymer ?
#
loop_
_entity_poly.entity_id
_entity_poly.type
_entity_poly.pdbx_seq_one_letter_code
_entity_poly.pdbx_strand_id
1 'polypeptide(L)' 'HQSGYPRSFWGYAIMNLAYIKNLLPSLATDQKTPFELFHGYQPDVSHLRPFGCLAYAHVPDNTR' A
#
# COMPACT_ATOMS: atom_id res chain seq x y z
N HIS A 1 7.07 -18.63 -8.29
CA HIS A 1 6.96 -17.34 -9.00
C HIS A 1 5.46 -17.10 -9.31
N GLN A 2 4.67 -16.85 -8.26
CA GLN A 2 3.37 -17.54 -8.06
C GLN A 2 2.18 -16.58 -7.83
N SER A 3 2.06 -15.50 -8.62
CA SER A 3 0.95 -14.54 -8.49
C SER A 3 0.14 -14.31 -9.78
N GLY A 4 0.58 -14.84 -10.94
CA GLY A 4 -0.18 -14.75 -12.20
C GLY A 4 -0.23 -13.35 -12.86
N TYR A 5 0.37 -12.33 -12.25
CA TYR A 5 0.35 -10.95 -12.77
C TYR A 5 1.50 -10.66 -13.75
N PRO A 6 1.28 -9.78 -14.75
CA PRO A 6 2.33 -9.31 -15.65
C PRO A 6 3.51 -8.66 -14.89
N ARG A 7 4.72 -8.76 -15.45
CA ARG A 7 5.94 -8.24 -14.81
C ARG A 7 5.85 -6.74 -14.47
N SER A 8 5.10 -5.97 -15.25
CA SER A 8 4.87 -4.53 -15.03
C SER A 8 4.24 -4.21 -13.67
N PHE A 9 3.48 -5.13 -13.08
CA PHE A 9 2.82 -4.91 -11.79
C PHE A 9 3.72 -5.12 -10.57
N TRP A 10 4.89 -5.74 -10.73
CA TRP A 10 5.78 -6.04 -9.61
C TRP A 10 6.36 -4.79 -8.94
N GLY A 11 6.60 -3.72 -9.70
CA GLY A 11 7.01 -2.43 -9.13
C GLY A 11 5.97 -1.89 -8.16
N TYR A 12 4.70 -1.91 -8.56
CA TYR A 12 3.57 -1.53 -7.70
C TYR A 12 3.42 -2.48 -6.50
N ALA A 13 3.66 -3.78 -6.69
CA ALA A 13 3.59 -4.75 -5.61
C ALA A 13 4.65 -4.47 -4.52
N ILE A 14 5.88 -4.17 -4.93
CA ILE A 14 6.98 -3.82 -4.01
C ILE A 14 6.70 -2.50 -3.29
N MET A 15 6.21 -1.48 -4.00
CA MET A 15 5.81 -0.21 -3.39
C MET A 15 4.70 -0.40 -2.35
N ASN A 16 3.68 -1.19 -2.68
CA ASN A 16 2.58 -1.49 -1.76
C ASN A 16 3.07 -2.26 -0.53
N LEU A 17 3.98 -3.23 -0.72
CA LEU A 17 4.61 -3.96 0.38
C LEU A 17 5.40 -3.02 1.31
N ALA A 18 6.21 -2.12 0.74
CA ALA A 18 6.99 -1.16 1.52
C ALA A 18 6.08 -0.20 2.30
N TYR A 19 4.99 0.26 1.69
CA TYR A 19 3.98 1.07 2.35
C TYR A 19 3.33 0.34 3.52
N ILE A 20 2.82 -0.88 3.30
CA ILE A 20 2.23 -1.71 4.36
C ILE A 20 3.24 -1.93 5.50
N LYS A 21 4.51 -2.20 5.17
CA LYS A 21 5.55 -2.39 6.18
C LYS A 21 5.73 -1.15 7.08
N ASN A 22 5.56 0.05 6.56
CA ASN A 22 5.62 1.30 7.34
C ASN A 22 4.36 1.53 8.20
N LEU A 23 3.26 0.86 7.88
CA LEU A 23 2.01 0.87 8.64
C LEU A 23 1.93 -0.25 9.67
N LEU A 24 2.83 -1.22 9.62
CA LEU A 24 2.84 -2.33 10.57
C LEU A 24 3.55 -1.91 11.87
N PRO A 25 2.96 -2.23 13.03
CA PRO A 25 3.64 -2.03 14.29
C PRO A 25 4.80 -3.01 14.40
N SER A 26 5.92 -2.55 14.95
CA SER A 26 7.10 -3.38 15.16
C SER A 26 7.45 -3.45 16.64
N LEU A 27 7.89 -4.64 17.09
CA LEU A 27 8.44 -4.81 18.44
C LEU A 27 9.67 -3.92 18.67
N ALA A 28 10.46 -3.69 17.62
CA ALA A 28 11.62 -2.79 17.67
C ALA A 28 11.23 -1.31 17.89
N THR A 29 9.94 -1.00 17.79
CA THR A 29 9.40 0.36 17.80
C THR A 29 8.39 0.55 18.92
N ASP A 30 8.45 -0.29 19.96
CA ASP A 30 7.52 -0.25 21.11
C ASP A 30 6.04 -0.32 20.66
N GLN A 31 5.75 -1.23 19.72
CA GLN A 31 4.41 -1.40 19.11
C GLN A 31 3.89 -0.18 18.31
N LYS A 32 4.72 0.85 18.10
CA LYS A 32 4.38 1.95 17.18
C LYS A 32 4.73 1.60 15.75
N THR A 33 3.98 2.15 14.81
CA THR A 33 4.28 2.03 13.39
C THR A 33 5.37 3.03 13.00
N PRO A 34 6.26 2.72 12.04
CA PRO A 34 7.18 3.72 11.48
C PRO A 34 6.45 4.99 10.98
N PHE A 35 5.23 4.84 10.48
CA PHE A 35 4.37 5.94 10.08
C PHE A 35 4.00 6.85 11.27
N GLU A 36 3.57 6.26 12.39
CA GLU A 36 3.28 6.98 13.65
C GLU A 36 4.50 7.71 14.17
N LEU A 37 5.68 7.09 14.12
CA LEU A 37 6.92 7.75 14.55
C LEU A 37 7.28 8.97 13.70
N PHE A 38 7.04 8.89 12.39
CA PHE A 38 7.40 9.95 11.47
C PHE A 38 6.38 11.09 11.45
N HIS A 39 5.08 10.77 11.51
CA HIS A 39 4.00 11.75 11.36
C HIS A 39 3.34 12.15 12.70
N GLY A 40 3.57 11.41 13.77
CA GLY A 40 3.04 11.71 15.11
C GLY A 40 1.58 11.32 15.34
N TYR A 41 0.93 10.62 14.41
CA TYR A 41 -0.45 10.13 14.54
C TYR A 41 -0.64 8.73 13.96
N GLN A 42 -1.69 8.02 14.41
CA GLN A 42 -1.99 6.67 13.95
C GLN A 42 -2.47 6.66 12.51
N PRO A 43 -1.92 5.81 11.63
CA PRO A 43 -2.43 5.72 10.27
C PRO A 43 -3.84 5.16 10.25
N ASP A 44 -4.72 5.77 9.45
CA ASP A 44 -5.93 5.09 9.01
C ASP A 44 -5.53 3.98 8.04
N VAL A 45 -6.05 2.77 8.23
CA VAL A 45 -5.80 1.59 7.39
C VAL A 45 -7.07 1.12 6.67
N SER A 46 -8.18 1.83 6.85
CA SER A 46 -9.49 1.49 6.25
C SER A 46 -9.48 1.55 4.72
N HIS A 47 -8.54 2.30 4.14
CA HIS A 47 -8.34 2.40 2.69
C HIS A 47 -7.52 1.24 2.11
N LEU A 48 -6.87 0.41 2.93
CA LEU A 48 -6.04 -0.68 2.43
C LEU A 48 -6.89 -1.73 1.71
N ARG A 49 -6.40 -2.20 0.56
CA ARG A 49 -7.01 -3.26 -0.23
C ARG A 49 -5.97 -4.32 -0.59
N PRO A 50 -6.37 -5.60 -0.76
CA PRO A 50 -5.46 -6.63 -1.24
C PRO A 50 -4.84 -6.25 -2.59
N PHE A 51 -3.56 -6.56 -2.77
CA PHE A 51 -2.91 -6.36 -4.06
C PHE A 51 -3.62 -7.18 -5.15
N GLY A 52 -4.02 -6.53 -6.24
CA GLY A 52 -4.79 -7.15 -7.32
C GLY A 52 -6.31 -7.17 -7.09
N CYS A 53 -6.84 -6.41 -6.14
CA CYS A 53 -8.28 -6.19 -6.05
C CYS A 53 -8.80 -5.43 -7.28
N LEU A 54 -10.11 -5.52 -7.53
CA LEU A 54 -10.77 -4.70 -8.54
C LEU A 54 -10.54 -3.21 -8.24
N ALA A 55 -10.07 -2.46 -9.23
CA ALA A 55 -9.81 -1.03 -9.15
C ALA A 55 -10.36 -0.32 -10.40
N TYR A 56 -10.78 0.93 -10.24
CA TYR A 56 -11.30 1.76 -11.33
C TYR A 56 -10.27 2.85 -11.66
N ALA A 57 -9.97 3.03 -12.94
CA ALA A 57 -9.14 4.14 -13.41
C ALA A 57 -10.04 5.34 -13.71
N HIS A 58 -9.67 6.51 -13.22
CA HIS A 58 -10.33 7.76 -13.58
C HIS A 58 -9.96 8.13 -15.02
N VAL A 59 -10.94 8.07 -15.93
CA VAL A 59 -10.77 8.51 -17.32
C VAL A 59 -11.24 9.96 -17.41
N PRO A 60 -10.36 10.93 -17.73
CA PRO A 60 -10.77 12.33 -17.84
C PRO A 60 -11.75 12.54 -19.01
N ASP A 61 -12.75 13.41 -18.81
CA ASP A 61 -13.83 13.68 -19.78
C ASP A 61 -13.35 14.23 -21.13
N ASN A 62 -12.11 14.71 -21.22
CA ASN A 62 -11.55 15.28 -22.44
C ASN A 62 -11.21 14.23 -23.53
N THR A 63 -11.51 12.96 -23.28
CA THR A 63 -11.29 11.83 -24.20
C THR A 63 -12.56 11.00 -24.44
N ARG A 64 -13.74 11.53 -24.10
CA ARG A 64 -15.02 10.86 -24.24
C ARG A 64 -15.76 11.23 -25.52
#